data_AF-A0A0Q5ITZ1-F1
#
_entry.id   AF-A0A0Q5ITZ1-F1
#
_cell.length_a   1.000
_cell.length_b   1.000
_cell.length_c   1.000
_cell.angle_alpha   90.00
_cell.angle_beta   90.00
_cell.angle_gamma   90.00
#
_symmetry.space_group_name_H-M   'P 1'
#
loop_
_entity.id
_entity.type
_entity.pdbx_description
1 polymer ?
#
loop_
_entity_poly.entity_id
_entity_poly.type
_entity_poly.pdbx_seq_one_letter_code
_entity_poly.pdbx_strand_id
1 'polypeptide(L)'
;MSLPPGGRLAQLTHTVVVRAAALAGRVGPDELAAVLYRSGGSAVDPRRDPRWPHHLVGLAERAASGIDRYDRSRAEHWNGWTTPGVETSAQVHKVYVSPTVTCLPDALPVVFATATALDVPSWKVGADAAGLHRPDKIVLYLPSAPRADVVADALAHALDGFDAQGVPFTGQVGATGIVSRGQDRDGESWRAVVCRAVAGALGEHRVRLGPDAAPGAVADDALAALADAYDVVTWRPGTHRRVPA
;
A
#
# COMPACT_ATOMS: atom_id res chain seq x y z
N MET A 1 -8.19 -23.71 -7.21
CA MET A 1 -6.73 -23.70 -7.40
C MET A 1 -6.13 -22.86 -6.29
N SER A 2 -5.31 -23.46 -5.43
CA SER A 2 -4.58 -22.72 -4.40
C SER A 2 -3.50 -21.87 -5.06
N LEU A 3 -3.43 -20.59 -4.72
CA LEU A 3 -2.45 -19.66 -5.30
C LEU A 3 -1.04 -20.07 -4.87
N PRO A 4 -0.02 -19.90 -5.73
CA PRO A 4 1.36 -20.01 -5.29
C PRO A 4 1.63 -18.99 -4.17
N PRO A 5 2.48 -19.32 -3.17
CA PRO A 5 2.93 -18.37 -2.17
C PRO A 5 3.41 -17.08 -2.84
N GLY A 6 2.96 -15.91 -2.37
CA GLY A 6 3.37 -14.62 -2.95
C GLY A 6 2.41 -14.02 -3.99
N GLY A 7 1.36 -14.72 -4.43
CA GLY A 7 0.47 -14.26 -5.53
C GLY A 7 -0.79 -13.50 -5.12
N ARG A 8 -1.08 -13.35 -3.82
CA ARG A 8 -2.37 -12.82 -3.34
C ARG A 8 -2.58 -11.36 -3.74
N LEU A 9 -1.58 -10.49 -3.56
CA LEU A 9 -1.73 -9.07 -3.92
C LEU A 9 -1.82 -8.85 -5.43
N ALA A 10 -1.16 -9.68 -6.24
CA ALA A 10 -1.30 -9.66 -7.68
C ALA A 10 -2.75 -9.95 -8.10
N GLN A 11 -3.36 -11.00 -7.52
CA GLN A 11 -4.76 -11.33 -7.78
C GLN A 11 -5.73 -10.24 -7.27
N LEU A 12 -5.47 -9.69 -6.08
CA LEU A 12 -6.24 -8.57 -5.54
C LEU A 12 -6.18 -7.38 -6.51
N THR A 13 -4.99 -7.07 -7.02
CA THR A 13 -4.77 -5.97 -7.97
C THR A 13 -5.52 -6.23 -9.27
N HIS A 14 -5.40 -7.41 -9.88
CA HIS A 14 -6.15 -7.78 -11.09
C HIS A 14 -7.66 -7.64 -10.88
N THR A 15 -8.20 -8.13 -9.76
CA THR A 15 -9.62 -7.99 -9.41
C THR A 15 -10.05 -6.52 -9.34
N VAL A 16 -9.20 -5.66 -8.75
CA VAL A 16 -9.44 -4.21 -8.68
C VAL A 16 -9.45 -3.57 -10.07
N VAL A 17 -8.49 -3.95 -10.93
CA VAL A 17 -8.39 -3.42 -12.30
C VAL A 17 -9.61 -3.81 -13.14
N VAL A 18 -10.05 -5.08 -13.08
CA VAL A 18 -11.27 -5.54 -13.79
C VAL A 18 -12.51 -4.77 -13.34
N ARG A 19 -12.66 -4.51 -12.03
CA ARG A 19 -13.76 -3.69 -11.50
C ARG A 19 -13.69 -2.25 -11.99
N ALA A 20 -12.50 -1.65 -12.00
CA ALA A 20 -12.28 -0.31 -12.52
C ALA A 20 -12.54 -0.22 -14.04
N ALA A 21 -12.21 -1.26 -14.81
CA ALA A 21 -12.48 -1.34 -16.24
C ALA A 21 -13.99 -1.29 -16.58
N ALA A 22 -14.86 -1.70 -15.66
CA ALA A 22 -16.31 -1.57 -15.79
C ALA A 22 -16.81 -0.11 -15.60
N LEU A 23 -16.00 0.73 -14.94
CA LEU A 23 -16.27 2.16 -14.75
C LEU A 23 -15.58 3.03 -15.80
N ALA A 24 -14.55 2.51 -16.48
CA ALA A 24 -13.84 3.22 -17.54
C ALA A 24 -14.81 3.69 -18.63
N GLY A 25 -14.69 4.96 -19.04
CA GLY A 25 -15.59 5.61 -19.99
C GLY A 25 -16.89 6.17 -19.38
N ARG A 26 -17.19 5.87 -18.11
CA ARG A 26 -18.32 6.46 -17.35
C ARG A 26 -17.87 7.55 -16.38
N VAL A 27 -16.62 7.48 -15.94
CA VAL A 27 -15.98 8.46 -15.05
C VAL A 27 -14.69 8.96 -15.68
N GLY A 28 -14.24 10.14 -15.27
CA GLY A 28 -12.97 10.71 -15.72
C GLY A 28 -11.75 9.93 -15.21
N PRO A 29 -10.57 10.09 -15.86
CA PRO A 29 -9.35 9.36 -15.48
C PRO A 29 -8.91 9.66 -14.04
N ASP A 30 -9.05 10.89 -13.55
CA ASP A 30 -8.66 11.26 -12.18
C ASP A 30 -9.57 10.62 -11.13
N GLU A 31 -10.88 10.57 -11.40
CA GLU A 31 -11.84 9.89 -10.52
C GLU A 31 -11.56 8.38 -10.48
N LEU A 32 -11.29 7.78 -11.64
CA LEU A 32 -10.92 6.37 -11.74
C LEU A 32 -9.61 6.06 -11.01
N ALA A 33 -8.60 6.91 -11.15
CA ALA A 33 -7.34 6.79 -10.42
C ALA A 33 -7.56 6.88 -8.91
N ALA A 34 -8.46 7.76 -8.45
CA ALA A 34 -8.81 7.88 -7.04
C ALA A 34 -9.56 6.64 -6.52
N VAL A 35 -10.43 6.02 -7.33
CA VAL A 35 -11.08 4.73 -7.03
C VAL A 35 -10.05 3.61 -6.91
N LEU A 36 -9.13 3.51 -7.86
CA LEU A 36 -8.03 2.53 -7.83
C LEU A 36 -7.15 2.72 -6.58
N TYR A 37 -6.81 3.96 -6.24
CA TYR A 37 -5.97 4.28 -5.08
C TYR A 37 -6.62 3.86 -3.74
N ARG A 38 -7.92 4.10 -3.60
CA ARG A 38 -8.70 3.73 -2.40
C ARG A 38 -9.05 2.24 -2.33
N SER A 39 -8.95 1.53 -3.45
CA SER A 39 -9.30 0.11 -3.52
C SER A 39 -8.44 -0.73 -2.58
N GLY A 40 -9.03 -1.79 -2.03
CA GLY A 40 -8.45 -2.56 -0.93
C GLY A 40 -8.74 -1.98 0.45
N GLY A 41 -9.37 -0.80 0.55
CA GLY A 41 -9.92 -0.26 1.79
C GLY A 41 -11.10 -1.07 2.34
N SER A 42 -11.49 -0.81 3.58
CA SER A 42 -12.70 -1.35 4.20
C SER A 42 -13.63 -0.23 4.67
N ALA A 43 -14.93 -0.52 4.81
CA ALA A 43 -15.87 0.46 5.34
C ALA A 43 -15.68 0.64 6.85
N VAL A 44 -15.77 1.89 7.33
CA VAL A 44 -15.77 2.20 8.75
C VAL A 44 -17.10 1.76 9.36
N ASP A 45 -17.07 1.07 10.51
CA ASP A 45 -18.29 0.84 11.30
C ASP A 45 -18.61 2.12 12.10
N PRO A 46 -19.70 2.84 11.79
CA PRO A 46 -20.04 4.10 12.46
C PRO A 46 -20.38 3.92 13.94
N ARG A 47 -20.61 2.69 14.41
CA ARG A 47 -20.92 2.38 15.81
C ARG A 47 -19.66 2.23 16.68
N ARG A 48 -18.48 2.19 16.07
CA ARG A 48 -17.22 2.02 16.80
C ARG A 48 -16.84 3.32 17.52
N ASP A 49 -16.28 3.21 18.73
CA ASP A 49 -15.84 4.37 19.50
C ASP A 49 -14.83 5.20 18.65
N PRO A 50 -15.10 6.49 18.39
CA PRO A 50 -14.22 7.34 17.59
C PRO A 50 -12.82 7.54 18.22
N ARG A 51 -12.65 7.25 19.52
CA ARG A 51 -11.37 7.34 20.24
C ARG A 51 -10.53 6.07 20.11
N TRP A 52 -11.11 4.97 19.64
CA TRP A 52 -10.41 3.69 19.49
C TRP A 52 -9.06 3.78 18.73
N PRO A 53 -8.94 4.55 17.61
CA PRO A 53 -7.65 4.74 16.94
C PRO A 53 -6.55 5.29 17.86
N HIS A 54 -6.90 6.23 18.76
CA HIS A 54 -5.95 6.79 19.72
C HIS A 54 -5.49 5.75 20.75
N HIS A 55 -6.43 4.92 21.25
CA HIS A 55 -6.10 3.84 22.18
C HIS A 55 -5.17 2.79 21.56
N LEU A 56 -5.38 2.44 20.28
CA LEU A 56 -4.50 1.53 19.55
C LEU A 56 -3.08 2.05 19.45
N VAL A 57 -2.92 3.32 19.05
CA VAL A 57 -1.59 3.92 18.93
C VAL A 57 -0.91 3.97 20.29
N GLY A 58 -1.62 4.36 21.36
CA GLY A 58 -1.06 4.35 22.71
C GLY A 58 -0.65 2.96 23.20
N LEU A 59 -1.37 1.90 22.81
CA LEU A 59 -0.98 0.52 23.09
C LEU A 59 0.30 0.14 22.34
N ALA A 60 0.38 0.47 21.06
CA ALA A 60 1.55 0.17 20.24
C ALA A 60 2.80 0.92 20.68
N GLU A 61 2.67 2.20 21.06
CA GLU A 61 3.78 3.02 21.60
C GLU A 61 4.35 2.39 22.88
N ARG A 62 3.49 1.87 23.78
CA ARG A 62 3.96 1.20 25.01
C ARG A 62 4.72 -0.10 24.76
N ALA A 63 4.47 -0.78 23.64
CA ALA A 63 5.15 -2.01 23.28
C ALA A 63 6.50 -1.77 22.59
N ALA A 64 6.75 -0.57 22.08
CA ALA A 64 7.97 -0.22 21.37
C ALA A 64 9.01 0.42 22.28
N SER A 65 9.97 -0.39 22.73
CA SER A 65 11.19 0.14 23.34
C SER A 65 11.92 1.06 22.34
N GLY A 66 12.38 2.22 22.81
CA GLY A 66 13.07 3.22 22.01
C GLY A 66 12.15 4.12 21.18
N ILE A 67 10.82 4.09 21.39
CA ILE A 67 9.89 4.99 20.69
C ILE A 67 10.13 6.48 21.01
N ASP A 68 10.70 6.76 22.18
CA ASP A 68 11.01 8.09 22.71
C ASP A 68 12.07 8.86 21.89
N ARG A 69 12.83 8.18 21.04
CA ARG A 69 13.82 8.81 20.15
C ARG A 69 13.22 9.41 18.88
N TYR A 70 11.92 9.21 18.64
CA TYR A 70 11.22 9.70 17.45
C TYR A 70 10.47 10.99 17.75
N ASP A 71 10.58 11.96 16.85
CA ASP A 71 9.69 13.11 16.83
C ASP A 71 8.30 12.66 16.36
N ARG A 72 7.33 12.81 17.25
CA ARG A 72 5.93 12.50 16.95
C ARG A 72 5.28 13.67 16.24
N SER A 73 4.62 13.38 15.13
CA SER A 73 3.84 14.36 14.36
C SER A 73 2.43 13.87 14.08
N ARG A 74 1.54 14.81 13.77
CA ARG A 74 0.18 14.51 13.32
C ARG A 74 -0.19 15.44 12.17
N ALA A 75 -0.67 14.88 11.07
CA ALA A 75 -1.13 15.62 9.90
C ALA A 75 -2.41 14.99 9.36
N GLU A 76 -3.50 15.77 9.28
CA GLU A 76 -4.84 15.31 8.87
C GLU A 76 -5.22 13.95 9.48
N HIS A 77 -5.11 12.88 8.68
CA HIS A 77 -5.47 11.50 8.96
C HIS A 77 -4.28 10.61 9.32
N TRP A 78 -3.13 11.16 9.68
CA TRP A 78 -1.89 10.42 9.94
C TRP A 78 -1.21 10.81 11.24
N ASN A 79 -0.79 9.81 12.00
CA ASN A 79 0.27 9.94 13.01
C ASN A 79 1.59 9.56 12.35
N GLY A 80 2.65 10.33 12.63
CA GLY A 80 3.99 10.08 12.11
C GLY A 80 5.02 10.00 13.23
N TRP A 81 6.07 9.21 13.00
CA TRP A 81 7.24 9.09 13.85
C TRP A 81 8.46 9.19 12.95
N THR A 82 9.35 10.15 13.23
CA THR A 82 10.56 10.38 12.43
C THR A 82 11.74 10.59 13.36
N THR A 83 12.85 9.91 13.11
CA THR A 83 14.09 10.16 13.84
C THR A 83 14.57 11.60 13.58
N PRO A 84 14.96 12.37 14.60
CA PRO A 84 15.46 13.73 14.41
C PRO A 84 16.61 13.81 13.39
N GLY A 85 16.62 14.86 12.57
CA GLY A 85 17.68 15.14 11.59
C GLY A 85 17.62 14.29 10.31
N VAL A 86 16.63 13.41 10.17
CA VAL A 86 16.44 12.60 8.98
C VAL A 86 15.77 13.39 7.86
N GLU A 87 16.39 13.37 6.67
CA GLU A 87 15.79 13.91 5.45
C GLU A 87 14.75 12.93 4.87
N THR A 88 13.47 13.23 5.03
CA THR A 88 12.37 12.35 4.60
C THR A 88 12.20 12.26 3.09
N SER A 89 12.60 13.30 2.34
CA SER A 89 12.53 13.32 0.87
C SER A 89 13.44 12.27 0.21
N ALA A 90 14.53 11.88 0.87
CA ALA A 90 15.43 10.84 0.40
C ALA A 90 14.88 9.41 0.63
N GLN A 91 13.79 9.25 1.39
CA GLN A 91 13.23 7.96 1.78
C GLN A 91 12.16 7.46 0.82
N VAL A 92 12.57 7.20 -0.41
CA VAL A 92 11.65 6.81 -1.48
C VAL A 92 11.19 5.36 -1.39
N HIS A 93 11.87 4.50 -0.63
CA HIS A 93 11.51 3.08 -0.52
C HIS A 93 10.47 2.88 0.59
N LYS A 94 9.35 2.23 0.25
CA LYS A 94 8.24 2.02 1.17
C LYS A 94 8.03 0.55 1.49
N VAL A 95 7.73 0.29 2.76
CA VAL A 95 7.14 -0.96 3.22
C VAL A 95 5.74 -0.64 3.74
N TYR A 96 4.74 -1.31 3.17
CA TYR A 96 3.34 -1.20 3.60
C TYR A 96 2.99 -2.40 4.47
N VAL A 97 2.29 -2.14 5.57
CA VAL A 97 1.74 -3.18 6.44
C VAL A 97 0.23 -3.01 6.50
N SER A 98 -0.50 -4.08 6.21
CA SER A 98 -1.95 -4.01 5.95
C SER A 98 -2.73 -5.14 6.63
N PRO A 99 -2.66 -5.28 7.97
CA PRO A 99 -3.53 -6.20 8.70
C PRO A 99 -4.99 -5.81 8.48
N THR A 100 -5.90 -6.76 8.62
CA THR A 100 -7.32 -6.43 8.77
C THR A 100 -7.54 -5.54 10.00
N VAL A 101 -8.63 -4.77 9.97
CA VAL A 101 -8.98 -3.84 11.05
C VAL A 101 -9.20 -4.56 12.38
N THR A 102 -9.65 -5.81 12.35
CA THR A 102 -9.83 -6.68 13.52
C THR A 102 -8.51 -7.11 14.13
N CYS A 103 -7.46 -7.30 13.32
CA CYS A 103 -6.12 -7.66 13.78
C CYS A 103 -5.28 -6.49 14.31
N LEU A 104 -5.71 -5.23 14.11
CA LEU A 104 -4.93 -4.05 14.52
C LEU A 104 -4.53 -3.99 16.00
N PRO A 105 -5.37 -4.37 16.99
CA PRO A 105 -4.98 -4.38 18.41
C PRO A 105 -3.71 -5.18 18.69
N ASP A 106 -3.53 -6.28 17.99
CA ASP A 106 -2.43 -7.22 18.22
C ASP A 106 -1.27 -7.00 17.23
N ALA A 107 -1.57 -6.68 15.97
CA ALA A 107 -0.56 -6.47 14.94
C ALA A 107 0.20 -5.14 15.09
N LEU A 108 -0.47 -4.06 15.52
CA LEU A 108 0.14 -2.73 15.57
C LEU A 108 1.30 -2.65 16.59
N PRO A 109 1.18 -3.21 17.81
CA PRO A 109 2.31 -3.35 18.73
C PRO A 109 3.52 -4.06 18.12
N VAL A 110 3.30 -5.16 17.39
CA VAL A 110 4.36 -5.91 16.72
C VAL A 110 5.07 -5.05 15.66
N VAL A 111 4.31 -4.32 14.85
CA VAL A 111 4.88 -3.39 13.86
C VAL A 111 5.74 -2.32 14.53
N PHE A 112 5.25 -1.70 15.61
CA PHE A 112 5.97 -0.66 16.32
C PHE A 112 7.28 -1.19 16.91
N ALA A 113 7.22 -2.31 17.62
CA ALA A 113 8.40 -2.95 18.18
C ALA A 113 9.42 -3.34 17.10
N THR A 114 8.96 -3.84 15.95
CA THR A 114 9.84 -4.18 14.81
C THR A 114 10.46 -2.93 14.19
N ALA A 115 9.68 -1.85 14.02
CA ALA A 115 10.14 -0.61 13.43
C ALA A 115 11.21 0.09 14.29
N THR A 116 11.02 0.11 15.63
CA THR A 116 12.04 0.66 16.53
C THR A 116 13.27 -0.23 16.60
N ALA A 117 13.11 -1.55 16.70
CA ALA A 117 14.23 -2.51 16.79
C ALA A 117 15.12 -2.54 15.54
N LEU A 118 14.56 -2.24 14.36
CA LEU A 118 15.29 -2.23 13.09
C LEU A 118 15.75 -0.84 12.65
N ASP A 119 15.60 0.16 13.51
CA ASP A 119 15.94 1.56 13.23
C ASP A 119 15.31 2.11 11.97
N VAL A 120 14.00 1.88 11.78
CA VAL A 120 13.28 2.52 10.68
C VAL A 120 13.28 4.03 10.92
N PRO A 121 13.69 4.86 9.97
CA PRO A 121 13.93 6.28 10.23
C PRO A 121 12.66 7.14 10.19
N SER A 122 11.63 6.74 9.44
CA SER A 122 10.33 7.39 9.46
C SER A 122 9.21 6.40 9.13
N TRP A 123 8.07 6.54 9.79
CA TRP A 123 6.86 5.80 9.46
C TRP A 123 5.61 6.56 9.86
N LYS A 124 4.47 6.13 9.31
CA LYS A 124 3.16 6.71 9.63
C LYS A 124 2.08 5.65 9.75
N VAL A 125 1.08 5.98 10.55
CA VAL A 125 -0.11 5.15 10.80
C VAL A 125 -1.36 6.01 10.77
N GLY A 126 -2.46 5.47 10.25
CA GLY A 126 -3.75 6.17 10.24
C GLY A 126 -4.12 6.74 11.62
N ALA A 127 -4.50 8.00 11.68
CA ALA A 127 -4.80 8.72 12.93
C ALA A 127 -6.23 8.61 13.40
N ASP A 128 -7.13 8.19 12.51
CA ASP A 128 -8.55 8.08 12.77
C ASP A 128 -9.12 6.82 12.11
N ALA A 129 -10.44 6.63 12.25
CA ALA A 129 -11.11 5.49 11.67
C ALA A 129 -10.97 5.43 10.14
N ALA A 130 -11.05 6.57 9.44
CA ALA A 130 -10.87 6.59 7.99
C ALA A 130 -9.45 6.14 7.62
N GLY A 131 -8.42 6.66 8.30
CA GLY A 131 -7.02 6.30 8.11
C GLY A 131 -6.72 4.83 8.38
N LEU A 132 -7.26 4.26 9.46
CA LEU A 132 -7.05 2.85 9.83
C LEU A 132 -7.79 1.84 8.93
N HIS A 133 -8.78 2.30 8.17
CA HIS A 133 -9.53 1.47 7.23
C HIS A 133 -8.95 1.48 5.81
N ARG A 134 -8.00 2.37 5.52
CA ARG A 134 -7.25 2.38 4.25
C ARG A 134 -6.44 1.09 4.06
N PRO A 135 -6.16 0.67 2.82
CA PRO A 135 -5.24 -0.44 2.59
C PRO A 135 -3.82 -0.10 3.06
N ASP A 136 -3.35 1.11 2.77
CA ASP A 136 -2.01 1.62 3.07
C ASP A 136 -1.92 2.30 4.45
N LYS A 137 -2.66 1.79 5.44
CA LYS A 137 -2.82 2.42 6.78
C LYS A 137 -1.56 2.47 7.64
N ILE A 138 -0.53 1.69 7.32
CA ILE A 138 0.78 1.70 7.98
C ILE A 138 1.83 1.71 6.87
N VAL A 139 2.70 2.73 6.88
CA VAL A 139 3.75 2.89 5.86
C VAL A 139 5.05 3.23 6.55
N LEU A 140 6.09 2.45 6.26
CA LEU A 140 7.46 2.65 6.73
C LEU A 140 8.31 3.13 5.56
N TYR A 141 9.12 4.16 5.79
CA TYR A 141 9.94 4.83 4.80
C TYR A 141 11.42 4.53 5.04
N LEU A 142 12.12 4.11 3.99
CA LEU A 142 13.48 3.60 4.06
C LEU A 142 14.37 4.29 3.01
N PRO A 143 15.67 4.47 3.32
CA PRO A 143 16.60 5.18 2.45
C PRO A 143 17.08 4.33 1.27
N SER A 144 16.92 3.00 1.31
CA SER A 144 17.42 2.11 0.26
C SER A 144 16.57 0.86 0.09
N ALA A 145 16.65 0.26 -1.11
CA ALA A 145 15.98 -0.99 -1.39
C ALA A 145 16.42 -2.14 -0.47
N PRO A 146 17.73 -2.38 -0.22
CA PRO A 146 18.14 -3.44 0.71
C PRO A 146 17.63 -3.25 2.14
N ARG A 147 17.56 -2.02 2.64
CA ARG A 147 16.98 -1.75 3.97
C ARG A 147 15.49 -2.03 4.01
N ALA A 148 14.76 -1.67 2.96
CA ALA A 148 13.35 -2.01 2.82
C ALA A 148 13.11 -3.52 2.69
N ASP A 149 14.02 -4.28 2.06
CA ASP A 149 13.93 -5.75 2.02
C ASP A 149 14.06 -6.36 3.42
N VAL A 150 15.11 -6.00 4.17
CA VAL A 150 15.32 -6.49 5.55
C VAL A 150 14.12 -6.19 6.45
N VAL A 151 13.59 -4.96 6.40
CA VAL A 151 12.44 -4.56 7.21
C VAL A 151 11.17 -5.28 6.78
N ALA A 152 10.95 -5.44 5.47
CA ALA A 152 9.77 -6.14 4.97
C ALA A 152 9.78 -7.63 5.32
N ASP A 153 10.93 -8.31 5.21
CA ASP A 153 11.07 -9.72 5.56
C ASP A 153 10.86 -9.95 7.06
N ALA A 154 11.45 -9.11 7.91
CA ALA A 154 11.26 -9.18 9.35
C ALA A 154 9.79 -8.98 9.75
N LEU A 155 9.11 -7.98 9.17
CA LEU A 155 7.69 -7.75 9.41
C LEU A 155 6.83 -8.90 8.86
N ALA A 156 7.15 -9.45 7.69
CA ALA A 156 6.40 -10.55 7.10
C ALA A 156 6.49 -11.81 7.97
N HIS A 157 7.66 -12.07 8.57
CA HIS A 157 7.84 -13.15 9.53
C HIS A 157 7.11 -12.89 10.85
N ALA A 158 7.27 -11.71 11.44
CA ALA A 158 6.67 -11.36 12.72
C ALA A 158 5.14 -11.27 12.69
N LEU A 159 4.57 -11.03 11.51
CA LEU A 159 3.12 -10.93 11.28
C LEU A 159 2.55 -12.17 10.61
N ASP A 160 3.28 -13.28 10.56
CA ASP A 160 2.74 -14.54 10.07
C ASP A 160 1.54 -14.98 10.94
N GLY A 161 0.51 -15.54 10.30
CA GLY A 161 -0.75 -15.89 10.95
C GLY A 161 -1.74 -14.75 11.17
N PHE A 162 -1.37 -13.48 10.93
CA PHE A 162 -2.35 -12.38 10.94
C PHE A 162 -3.08 -12.26 9.60
N ASP A 163 -4.38 -11.94 9.66
CA ASP A 163 -5.18 -11.71 8.47
C ASP A 163 -4.75 -10.43 7.73
N ALA A 164 -4.53 -10.57 6.42
CA ALA A 164 -4.16 -9.47 5.55
C ALA A 164 -5.37 -8.80 4.90
N GLN A 165 -5.50 -7.48 5.03
CA GLN A 165 -6.33 -6.67 4.15
C GLN A 165 -5.67 -6.60 2.76
N GLY A 166 -4.37 -6.32 2.70
CA GLY A 166 -3.60 -6.23 1.46
C GLY A 166 -3.66 -4.85 0.83
N VAL A 167 -2.61 -4.51 0.08
CA VAL A 167 -2.48 -3.24 -0.64
C VAL A 167 -2.40 -3.52 -2.13
N PRO A 168 -3.39 -3.10 -2.94
CA PRO A 168 -3.28 -3.23 -4.39
C PRO A 168 -2.14 -2.38 -4.95
N PHE A 169 -1.57 -2.82 -6.08
CA PHE A 169 -0.48 -2.15 -6.80
C PHE A 169 0.83 -2.07 -6.01
N THR A 170 1.15 -3.08 -5.19
CA THR A 170 2.42 -3.17 -4.45
C THR A 170 3.00 -4.58 -4.51
N GLY A 171 4.33 -4.67 -4.41
CA GLY A 171 5.05 -5.93 -4.47
C GLY A 171 4.92 -6.73 -3.19
N GLN A 172 4.23 -7.87 -3.23
CA GLN A 172 4.04 -8.73 -2.06
C GLN A 172 5.37 -9.25 -1.49
N VAL A 173 5.47 -9.25 -0.16
CA VAL A 173 6.53 -9.89 0.62
C VAL A 173 5.90 -10.95 1.52
N GLY A 174 6.53 -12.14 1.56
CA GLY A 174 5.98 -13.31 2.26
C GLY A 174 4.74 -13.92 1.58
N ALA A 175 4.11 -14.88 2.27
CA ALA A 175 3.02 -15.68 1.70
C ALA A 175 1.63 -15.00 1.78
N THR A 176 1.41 -14.14 2.78
CA THR A 176 0.06 -13.69 3.17
C THR A 176 -0.41 -12.41 2.47
N GLY A 177 0.51 -11.58 1.99
CA GLY A 177 0.19 -10.25 1.46
C GLY A 177 -0.09 -9.21 2.54
N ILE A 178 0.21 -9.48 3.81
CA ILE A 178 0.11 -8.49 4.89
C ILE A 178 1.19 -7.40 4.75
N VAL A 179 2.38 -7.78 4.28
CA VAL A 179 3.49 -6.89 3.97
C VAL A 179 3.69 -6.78 2.46
N SER A 180 3.96 -5.57 1.99
CA SER A 180 4.30 -5.32 0.58
C SER A 180 5.21 -4.11 0.42
N ARG A 181 5.77 -3.92 -0.77
CA ARG A 181 6.73 -2.86 -1.07
C ARG A 181 6.29 -1.97 -2.23
N GLY A 182 6.81 -0.74 -2.21
CA GLY A 182 6.74 0.20 -3.33
C GLY A 182 7.93 1.16 -3.29
N GLN A 183 8.05 1.99 -4.33
CA GLN A 183 9.10 2.99 -4.41
C GLN A 183 8.57 4.27 -5.05
N ASP A 184 8.63 5.36 -4.31
CA ASP A 184 8.21 6.67 -4.80
C ASP A 184 9.06 7.10 -5.99
N ARG A 185 8.44 7.82 -6.91
CA ARG A 185 9.06 8.31 -8.14
C ARG A 185 8.83 9.81 -8.22
N ASP A 186 9.91 10.56 -8.46
CA ASP A 186 9.87 12.01 -8.72
C ASP A 186 9.09 12.81 -7.66
N GLY A 187 9.28 12.44 -6.38
CA GLY A 187 8.62 13.07 -5.23
C GLY A 187 7.19 12.59 -4.98
N GLU A 188 6.72 11.62 -5.74
CA GLU A 188 5.34 11.14 -5.68
C GLU A 188 5.20 9.68 -5.20
N SER A 189 4.10 9.42 -4.49
CA SER A 189 3.71 8.10 -4.04
C SER A 189 3.65 7.08 -5.17
N TRP A 190 4.38 5.97 -5.04
CA TRP A 190 4.34 4.81 -5.95
C TRP A 190 2.92 4.45 -6.40
N ARG A 191 2.00 4.27 -5.42
CA ARG A 191 0.63 3.86 -5.71
C ARG A 191 -0.14 4.92 -6.48
N ALA A 192 0.13 6.21 -6.26
CA ALA A 192 -0.55 7.28 -6.98
C ALA A 192 -0.14 7.27 -8.46
N VAL A 193 1.16 7.16 -8.73
CA VAL A 193 1.71 7.04 -10.09
C VAL A 193 1.12 5.83 -10.82
N VAL A 194 1.15 4.66 -10.19
CA VAL A 194 0.61 3.43 -10.79
C VAL A 194 -0.89 3.53 -11.02
N CYS A 195 -1.67 4.03 -10.05
CA CYS A 195 -3.12 4.14 -10.20
C CYS A 195 -3.52 5.08 -11.35
N ARG A 196 -2.78 6.18 -11.56
CA ARG A 196 -3.02 7.05 -12.71
C ARG A 196 -2.64 6.41 -14.03
N ALA A 197 -1.50 5.72 -14.10
CA ALA A 197 -1.09 5.00 -15.31
C ALA A 197 -2.13 3.94 -15.71
N VAL A 198 -2.61 3.16 -14.73
CA VAL A 198 -3.67 2.17 -14.94
C VAL A 198 -4.99 2.83 -15.34
N ALA A 199 -5.41 3.93 -14.69
CA ALA A 199 -6.63 4.64 -15.06
C ALA A 199 -6.60 5.18 -16.50
N GLY A 200 -5.46 5.75 -16.91
CA GLY A 200 -5.24 6.23 -18.28
C GLY A 200 -5.35 5.10 -19.30
N ALA A 201 -4.60 4.01 -19.09
CA ALA A 201 -4.64 2.84 -19.96
C ALA A 201 -6.04 2.22 -20.05
N LEU A 202 -6.77 2.11 -18.93
CA LEU A 202 -8.16 1.64 -18.94
C LEU A 202 -9.08 2.53 -19.78
N GLY A 203 -8.91 3.85 -19.72
CA GLY A 203 -9.67 4.81 -20.51
C GLY A 203 -9.38 4.68 -22.02
N GLU A 204 -8.11 4.67 -22.40
CA GLU A 204 -7.67 4.52 -23.79
C GLU A 204 -8.16 3.20 -24.40
N HIS A 205 -8.00 2.10 -23.67
CA HIS A 205 -8.39 0.78 -24.15
C HIS A 205 -9.90 0.59 -24.18
N ARG A 206 -10.65 1.23 -23.27
CA ARG A 206 -12.12 1.29 -23.33
C ARG A 206 -12.59 1.99 -24.60
N VAL A 207 -11.97 3.12 -24.99
CA VAL A 207 -12.33 3.83 -26.23
C VAL A 207 -12.04 2.95 -27.45
N ARG A 208 -10.86 2.31 -27.48
CA ARG A 208 -10.44 1.46 -28.61
C ARG A 208 -11.31 0.21 -28.80
N LEU A 209 -11.66 -0.48 -27.71
CA LEU A 209 -12.44 -1.72 -27.75
C LEU A 209 -13.96 -1.49 -27.79
N GLY A 210 -14.41 -0.27 -27.47
CA GLY A 210 -15.80 0.11 -27.47
C GLY A 210 -16.52 -0.04 -26.12
N PRO A 211 -17.70 0.58 -25.97
CA PRO A 211 -18.44 0.63 -24.71
C PRO A 211 -18.94 -0.75 -24.25
N ASP A 212 -19.19 -1.68 -25.18
CA ASP A 212 -19.73 -3.01 -24.89
C ASP A 212 -18.65 -4.07 -24.63
N ALA A 213 -17.37 -3.72 -24.75
CA ALA A 213 -16.27 -4.64 -24.48
C ALA A 213 -16.31 -5.14 -23.03
N ALA A 214 -16.06 -6.43 -22.84
CA ALA A 214 -16.01 -7.05 -21.51
C ALA A 214 -14.94 -6.37 -20.64
N PRO A 215 -15.23 -6.03 -19.36
CA PRO A 215 -14.27 -5.37 -18.47
C PRO A 215 -12.94 -6.13 -18.32
N GLY A 216 -12.99 -7.47 -18.34
CA GLY A 216 -11.79 -8.31 -18.31
C GLY A 216 -10.86 -8.06 -19.50
N ALA A 217 -11.40 -8.00 -20.72
CA ALA A 217 -10.60 -7.75 -21.92
C ALA A 217 -9.97 -6.34 -21.91
N VAL A 218 -10.72 -5.33 -21.44
CA VAL A 218 -10.18 -3.97 -21.28
C VAL A 218 -9.06 -3.93 -20.24
N ALA A 219 -9.24 -4.63 -19.11
CA ALA A 219 -8.23 -4.72 -18.07
C ALA A 219 -6.96 -5.43 -18.53
N ASP A 220 -7.08 -6.59 -19.18
CA ASP A 220 -5.94 -7.38 -19.63
C ASP A 220 -5.13 -6.62 -20.70
N ASP A 221 -5.80 -6.00 -21.69
CA ASP A 221 -5.11 -5.20 -22.70
C ASP A 221 -4.43 -3.96 -22.10
N ALA A 222 -5.07 -3.29 -21.13
CA ALA A 222 -4.50 -2.12 -20.45
C ALA A 222 -3.26 -2.50 -19.61
N LEU A 223 -3.29 -3.65 -18.92
CA LEU A 223 -2.13 -4.15 -18.18
C LEU A 223 -1.00 -4.59 -19.12
N ALA A 224 -1.33 -5.22 -20.25
CA ALA A 224 -0.34 -5.57 -21.26
C ALA A 224 0.39 -4.33 -21.81
N ALA A 225 -0.33 -3.24 -22.05
CA ALA A 225 0.25 -1.97 -22.50
C ALA A 225 1.20 -1.33 -21.49
N LEU A 226 1.05 -1.64 -20.20
CA LEU A 226 1.89 -1.10 -19.11
C LEU A 226 3.09 -1.99 -18.77
N ALA A 227 3.18 -3.19 -19.34
CA ALA A 227 4.18 -4.20 -18.96
C ALA A 227 5.64 -3.79 -19.25
N ASP A 228 5.86 -2.86 -20.17
CA ASP A 228 7.21 -2.32 -20.44
C ASP A 228 7.68 -1.36 -19.35
N ALA A 229 6.75 -0.63 -18.72
CA ALA A 229 7.03 0.40 -17.72
C ALA A 229 6.91 -0.10 -16.26
N TYR A 230 6.09 -1.13 -16.03
CA TYR A 230 5.78 -1.68 -14.72
C TYR A 230 5.75 -3.20 -14.75
N ASP A 231 6.15 -3.81 -13.63
CA ASP A 231 5.89 -5.23 -13.42
C ASP A 231 4.41 -5.41 -13.05
N VAL A 232 3.57 -5.59 -14.06
CA VAL A 232 2.13 -5.76 -13.89
C VAL A 232 1.74 -7.13 -13.32
N VAL A 233 2.71 -8.04 -13.17
CA VAL A 233 2.50 -9.38 -12.59
C VAL A 233 2.67 -9.33 -11.09
N THR A 234 3.81 -8.83 -10.61
CA THR A 234 4.14 -8.84 -9.18
C THR A 234 4.08 -7.47 -8.52
N TRP A 235 4.03 -6.38 -9.30
CA TRP A 235 4.03 -4.99 -8.84
C TRP A 235 5.25 -4.61 -8.00
N ARG A 236 6.35 -5.36 -8.12
CA ARG A 236 7.60 -5.07 -7.43
C ARG A 236 8.28 -3.84 -8.04
N PRO A 237 8.77 -2.90 -7.22
CA PRO A 237 9.53 -1.76 -7.73
C PRO A 237 10.90 -2.18 -8.26
N GLY A 238 11.43 -1.44 -9.23
CA GLY A 238 12.83 -1.56 -9.69
C GLY A 238 13.12 -2.73 -10.64
N THR A 239 12.12 -3.50 -11.07
CA THR A 239 12.27 -4.62 -12.00
C THR A 239 12.36 -4.22 -13.48
N HIS A 240 11.96 -2.99 -13.83
CA HIS A 240 12.02 -2.45 -15.19
C HIS A 240 12.99 -1.27 -15.28
N ARG A 241 13.82 -1.23 -16.34
CA ARG A 241 14.69 -0.08 -16.66
C ARG A 241 13.81 1.14 -16.91
N ARG A 242 14.24 2.31 -16.41
CA ARG A 242 13.67 3.60 -16.81
C ARG A 242 13.67 3.67 -18.34
N VAL A 243 12.49 3.73 -18.96
CA VAL A 243 12.38 4.31 -20.30
C VAL A 243 12.72 5.79 -20.10
N PRO A 244 13.79 6.33 -20.73
CA PRO A 244 14.04 7.75 -20.71
C PRO A 244 12.83 8.47 -21.31
N ALA A 245 12.47 9.61 -20.71
CA ALA A 245 11.46 10.52 -21.25
C ALA A 245 11.79 10.94 -22.69
#